data_AF-A0AAP2DCP1-F1
#
_entry.id   AF-A0AAP2DCP1-F1
#
_cell.length_a   1.000
_cell.length_b   1.000
_cell.length_c   1.000
_cell.angle_alpha   90.00
_cell.angle_beta   90.00
_cell.angle_gamma   90.00
#
_symmetry.space_group_name_H-M   'P 1'
#
loop_
_entity.id
_entity.type
_entity.pdbx_description
1 polymer ?
#
loop_
_entity_poly.entity_id
_entity_poly.type
_entity_poly.pdbx_seq_one_letter_code
_entity_poly.pdbx_strand_id
1 'polypeptide(L)'
;MLLTLTSLTIPNTTWGFFAHRRINRLAVFILPPEMIGFYKKNIAYLTEAAVNPDRRRFILPDEAPRHYIDLDHFGDSARHKVPQYWDSAVSKYSEDTLKAHGILPWHIVKTYYRLKDAMMIRDAAAILRLSADLGHYIGDAHVPLHTTVNYNGQRTGQEGIHAFWESRLPELFSDNYDFFVGKAKYIEHPQTAAWNAVLGAHSVVDSVLQEEKKLALRRGNKKYSFETRGTQTQKVYAREYAAAYHQIVGVMVERQMRAAIHLTGSIWYTAWVNAGQPDLQALTIEIASEEELEERRSALRDWKEQQRKIRDHE
;
A
#
# COMPACT_ATOMS: atom_id res chain seq x y z
N MET A 1 11.22 15.35 -39.00
CA MET A 1 11.20 15.61 -37.54
C MET A 1 10.96 14.27 -36.86
N LEU A 2 12.04 13.52 -36.56
CA LEU A 2 11.94 12.22 -35.90
C LEU A 2 11.70 12.45 -34.40
N LEU A 3 10.51 12.14 -33.91
CA LEU A 3 10.22 12.05 -32.48
C LEU A 3 10.86 10.77 -31.94
N THR A 4 12.01 10.90 -31.31
CA THR A 4 12.58 9.86 -30.46
C THR A 4 11.72 9.73 -29.20
N LEU A 5 10.94 8.66 -29.11
CA LEU A 5 10.34 8.21 -27.86
C LEU A 5 11.47 7.74 -26.93
N THR A 6 11.85 8.59 -25.97
CA THR A 6 12.67 8.16 -24.83
C THR A 6 11.82 7.29 -23.93
N SER A 7 11.97 5.97 -24.07
CA SER A 7 11.49 5.00 -23.10
C SER A 7 12.21 5.25 -21.78
N LEU A 8 11.49 5.80 -20.79
CA LEU A 8 11.94 5.85 -19.40
C LEU A 8 11.93 4.42 -18.85
N THR A 9 13.09 3.76 -18.91
CA THR A 9 13.32 2.51 -18.20
C THR A 9 13.42 2.82 -16.71
N ILE A 10 12.31 2.67 -15.98
CA ILE A 10 12.33 2.69 -14.51
C ILE A 10 13.08 1.42 -14.08
N PRO A 11 14.24 1.54 -13.41
CA PRO A 11 15.04 0.38 -13.04
C PRO A 11 14.25 -0.56 -12.13
N ASN A 12 14.41 -1.87 -12.34
CA ASN A 12 13.90 -2.93 -11.45
C ASN A 12 14.51 -2.78 -10.05
N THR A 13 13.88 -1.98 -9.20
CA THR A 13 14.24 -1.83 -7.80
C THR A 13 13.67 -3.02 -7.02
N THR A 14 14.37 -4.15 -7.09
CA THR A 14 14.18 -5.30 -6.18
C THR A 14 14.24 -4.92 -4.69
N TRP A 15 14.70 -3.71 -4.41
CA TRP A 15 14.87 -3.09 -3.10
C TRP A 15 13.60 -2.39 -2.56
N GLY A 16 12.70 -1.86 -3.40
CA GLY A 16 11.42 -1.27 -2.95
C GLY A 16 10.50 -2.28 -2.23
N PHE A 17 10.79 -3.56 -2.44
CA PHE A 17 10.00 -4.70 -1.99
C PHE A 17 10.18 -5.07 -0.52
N PHE A 18 11.27 -4.62 0.13
CA PHE A 18 11.59 -5.02 1.49
C PHE A 18 10.48 -4.61 2.48
N ALA A 19 10.03 -3.35 2.43
CA ALA A 19 9.05 -2.82 3.36
C ALA A 19 7.68 -3.53 3.22
N HIS A 20 7.16 -3.70 2.01
CA HIS A 20 5.87 -4.38 1.78
C HIS A 20 5.86 -5.82 2.29
N ARG A 21 6.95 -6.57 2.04
CA ARG A 21 7.15 -7.93 2.57
C ARG A 21 7.11 -7.93 4.09
N ARG A 22 7.85 -7.02 4.72
CA ARG A 22 7.93 -6.89 6.18
C ARG A 22 6.58 -6.52 6.78
N ILE A 23 5.87 -5.56 6.20
CA ILE A 23 4.54 -5.11 6.63
C ILE A 23 3.54 -6.26 6.61
N ASN A 24 3.41 -6.95 5.47
CA ASN A 24 2.47 -8.07 5.32
C ASN A 24 2.79 -9.22 6.28
N ARG A 25 4.07 -9.57 6.40
CA ARG A 25 4.51 -10.62 7.34
C ARG A 25 4.15 -10.27 8.78
N LEU A 26 4.40 -9.02 9.20
CA LEU A 26 4.18 -8.60 10.58
C LEU A 26 2.69 -8.43 10.91
N ALA A 27 1.87 -8.02 9.93
CA ALA A 27 0.42 -7.91 10.11
C ALA A 27 -0.26 -9.23 10.48
N VAL A 28 0.33 -10.38 10.11
CA VAL A 28 -0.19 -11.70 10.52
C VAL A 28 -0.16 -11.89 12.04
N PHE A 29 0.87 -11.38 12.73
CA PHE A 29 1.07 -11.62 14.16
C PHE A 29 0.15 -10.81 15.07
N ILE A 30 -0.61 -9.87 14.51
CA ILE A 30 -1.55 -9.04 15.28
C ILE A 30 -3.00 -9.51 15.15
N LEU A 31 -3.24 -10.56 14.34
CA LEU A 31 -4.56 -11.14 14.12
C LEU A 31 -5.05 -11.94 15.35
N PRO A 32 -6.37 -12.04 15.54
CA PRO A 32 -6.94 -12.82 16.64
C PRO A 32 -6.75 -14.33 16.44
N PRO A 33 -6.89 -15.16 17.51
CA PRO A 33 -6.68 -16.61 17.46
C PRO A 33 -7.45 -17.34 16.36
N GLU A 34 -8.66 -16.89 16.05
CA GLU A 34 -9.56 -17.46 15.05
C GLU A 34 -9.02 -17.28 13.62
N MET A 35 -8.22 -16.24 13.38
CA MET A 35 -7.65 -15.93 12.06
C MET A 35 -6.18 -16.33 11.93
N ILE A 36 -5.40 -16.17 13.01
CA ILE A 36 -3.94 -16.25 12.95
C ILE A 36 -3.45 -17.62 12.47
N GLY A 37 -4.17 -18.71 12.76
CA GLY A 37 -3.81 -20.05 12.29
C GLY A 37 -3.73 -20.14 10.76
N PHE A 38 -4.76 -19.69 10.06
CA PHE A 38 -4.83 -19.67 8.59
C PHE A 38 -3.75 -18.76 7.99
N TYR A 39 -3.61 -17.53 8.50
CA TYR A 39 -2.65 -16.56 7.97
C TYR A 39 -1.19 -16.97 8.25
N LYS A 40 -0.90 -17.54 9.43
CA LYS A 40 0.44 -18.01 9.80
C LYS A 40 0.88 -19.21 8.95
N LYS A 41 -0.03 -20.15 8.67
CA LYS A 41 0.24 -21.27 7.74
C LYS A 41 0.65 -20.77 6.35
N ASN A 42 0.10 -19.65 5.91
CA ASN A 42 0.31 -19.07 4.58
C ASN A 42 1.24 -17.83 4.56
N ILE A 43 1.99 -17.59 5.65
CA ILE A 43 2.76 -16.35 5.83
C ILE A 43 3.84 -16.15 4.76
N ALA A 44 4.42 -17.24 4.23
CA ALA A 44 5.40 -17.17 3.15
C ALA A 44 4.76 -16.59 1.87
N TYR A 45 3.60 -17.13 1.46
CA TYR A 45 2.83 -16.60 0.34
C TYR A 45 2.49 -15.12 0.53
N LEU A 46 1.93 -14.75 1.69
CA LEU A 46 1.55 -13.36 1.98
C LEU A 46 2.76 -12.42 1.91
N THR A 47 3.91 -12.88 2.39
CA THR A 47 5.16 -12.12 2.33
C THR A 47 5.59 -11.93 0.87
N GLU A 48 5.69 -13.02 0.11
CA GLU A 48 6.21 -12.98 -1.27
C GLU A 48 5.27 -12.28 -2.25
N ALA A 49 3.96 -12.46 -2.09
CA ALA A 49 2.93 -11.88 -2.93
C ALA A 49 2.71 -10.38 -2.66
N ALA A 50 3.21 -9.84 -1.54
CA ALA A 50 3.08 -8.43 -1.15
C ALA A 50 3.69 -7.43 -2.16
N VAL A 51 4.39 -7.90 -3.19
CA VAL A 51 5.05 -7.06 -4.22
C VAL A 51 4.51 -7.34 -5.61
N ASN A 52 3.50 -8.21 -5.72
CA ASN A 52 2.83 -8.50 -6.99
C ASN A 52 2.13 -7.28 -7.61
N PRO A 53 1.53 -6.35 -6.83
CA PRO A 53 1.01 -5.10 -7.39
C PRO A 53 2.05 -4.31 -8.20
N ASP A 54 3.23 -4.08 -7.63
CA ASP A 54 4.33 -3.43 -8.36
C ASP A 54 4.74 -4.20 -9.61
N ARG A 55 4.80 -5.54 -9.54
CA ARG A 55 5.18 -6.37 -10.69
C ARG A 55 4.16 -6.29 -11.83
N ARG A 56 2.87 -6.25 -11.51
CA ARG A 56 1.82 -6.25 -12.54
C ARG A 56 1.60 -4.88 -13.17
N ARG A 57 2.11 -3.79 -12.57
CA ARG A 57 2.04 -2.45 -13.15
C ARG A 57 2.70 -2.31 -14.53
N PHE A 58 3.67 -3.17 -14.84
CA PHE A 58 4.35 -3.18 -16.14
C PHE A 58 3.54 -3.89 -17.24
N ILE A 59 2.50 -4.64 -16.85
CA ILE A 59 1.69 -5.48 -17.75
C ILE A 59 0.25 -4.95 -17.81
N LEU A 60 -0.23 -4.32 -16.74
CA LEU A 60 -1.56 -3.75 -16.60
C LEU A 60 -1.47 -2.24 -16.43
N PRO A 61 -1.72 -1.44 -17.50
CA PRO A 61 -1.64 0.02 -17.44
C PRO A 61 -2.50 0.63 -16.32
N ASP A 62 -3.69 0.07 -16.09
CA ASP A 62 -4.63 0.52 -15.05
C ASP A 62 -4.17 0.22 -13.62
N GLU A 63 -3.07 -0.51 -13.43
CA GLU A 63 -2.52 -0.78 -12.10
C GLU A 63 -1.71 0.40 -11.57
N ALA A 64 -0.91 1.07 -12.40
CA ALA A 64 -0.05 2.17 -11.97
C ALA A 64 -0.75 3.23 -11.10
N PRO A 65 -1.95 3.75 -11.44
CA PRO A 65 -2.61 4.74 -10.61
C PRO A 65 -3.14 4.22 -9.26
N ARG A 66 -3.08 2.91 -9.01
CA ARG A 66 -3.56 2.32 -7.75
C ARG A 66 -2.54 2.43 -6.62
N HIS A 67 -1.32 2.88 -6.91
CA HIS A 67 -0.20 2.96 -5.96
C HIS A 67 0.00 4.34 -5.35
N TYR A 68 -0.67 5.37 -5.85
CA TYR A 68 -0.44 6.73 -5.38
C TYR A 68 -1.71 7.58 -5.44
N ILE A 69 -1.60 8.78 -4.91
CA ILE A 69 -2.55 9.88 -5.14
C ILE A 69 -1.81 11.22 -5.01
N ASP A 70 -1.81 12.01 -6.07
CA ASP A 70 -1.16 13.32 -6.10
C ASP A 70 -2.04 14.36 -5.38
N LEU A 71 -2.04 14.36 -4.04
CA LEU A 71 -2.96 15.21 -3.27
C LEU A 71 -2.76 16.70 -3.55
N ASP A 72 -1.51 17.11 -3.72
CA ASP A 72 -1.13 18.50 -4.03
C ASP A 72 -1.57 18.96 -5.43
N HIS A 73 -1.91 18.05 -6.34
CA HIS A 73 -2.60 18.39 -7.59
C HIS A 73 -3.98 19.01 -7.33
N PHE A 74 -4.68 18.56 -6.28
CA PHE A 74 -6.01 19.06 -5.91
C PHE A 74 -5.95 20.31 -5.01
N GLY A 75 -4.74 20.83 -4.75
CA GLY A 75 -4.45 22.06 -4.01
C GLY A 75 -4.35 21.91 -2.49
N ASP A 76 -3.96 23.00 -1.80
CA ASP A 76 -3.53 23.08 -0.38
C ASP A 76 -4.58 22.64 0.68
N SER A 77 -5.74 22.15 0.26
CA SER A 77 -6.79 21.63 1.14
C SER A 77 -7.42 20.37 0.58
N ALA A 78 -6.60 19.50 -0.04
CA ALA A 78 -7.04 18.24 -0.64
C ALA A 78 -7.95 17.42 0.29
N ARG A 79 -7.67 17.39 1.61
CA ARG A 79 -8.51 16.78 2.65
C ARG A 79 -9.99 17.20 2.60
N HIS A 80 -10.27 18.47 2.28
CA HIS A 80 -11.61 19.03 2.25
C HIS A 80 -12.17 19.11 0.81
N LYS A 81 -11.29 19.12 -0.18
CA LYS A 81 -11.67 19.30 -1.59
C LYS A 81 -11.94 17.98 -2.30
N VAL A 82 -11.19 16.92 -1.99
CA VAL A 82 -11.29 15.64 -2.69
C VAL A 82 -12.36 14.78 -2.00
N PRO A 83 -13.46 14.42 -2.68
CA PRO A 83 -14.50 13.59 -2.09
C PRO A 83 -13.96 12.22 -1.71
N GLN A 84 -14.32 11.75 -0.52
CA GLN A 84 -13.83 10.44 -0.05
C GLN A 84 -14.47 9.27 -0.78
N TYR A 85 -15.72 9.42 -1.24
CA TYR A 85 -16.45 8.39 -1.97
C TYR A 85 -16.19 8.50 -3.47
N TRP A 86 -16.03 7.36 -4.13
CA TRP A 86 -15.63 7.28 -5.54
C TRP A 86 -16.61 8.00 -6.46
N ASP A 87 -17.90 7.73 -6.35
CA ASP A 87 -18.91 8.30 -7.25
C ASP A 87 -18.95 9.84 -7.15
N SER A 88 -18.86 10.38 -5.93
CA SER A 88 -18.75 11.83 -5.71
C SER A 88 -17.46 12.41 -6.28
N ALA A 89 -16.34 11.67 -6.19
CA ALA A 89 -15.07 12.10 -6.78
C ALA A 89 -15.15 12.12 -8.32
N VAL A 90 -15.74 11.08 -8.92
CA VAL A 90 -15.94 10.98 -10.37
C VAL A 90 -16.86 12.09 -10.87
N SER A 91 -17.97 12.37 -10.17
CA SER A 91 -18.85 13.50 -10.53
C SER A 91 -18.14 14.85 -10.50
N LYS A 92 -17.14 15.00 -9.62
CA LYS A 92 -16.41 16.27 -9.46
C LYS A 92 -15.23 16.42 -10.42
N TYR A 93 -14.48 15.35 -10.69
CA TYR A 93 -13.20 15.42 -11.39
C TYR A 93 -13.12 14.59 -12.68
N SER A 94 -14.11 13.74 -12.97
CA SER A 94 -14.05 12.66 -13.97
C SER A 94 -13.14 11.49 -13.58
N GLU A 95 -13.46 10.29 -14.07
CA GLU A 95 -12.65 9.09 -13.80
C GLU A 95 -11.24 9.19 -14.42
N ASP A 96 -11.12 9.77 -15.61
CA ASP A 96 -9.84 9.91 -16.31
C ASP A 96 -8.87 10.81 -15.55
N THR A 97 -9.35 11.94 -15.00
CA THR A 97 -8.52 12.83 -14.17
C THR A 97 -8.09 12.14 -12.88
N LEU A 98 -8.99 11.40 -12.23
CA LEU A 98 -8.66 10.66 -11.01
C LEU A 98 -7.60 9.58 -11.30
N LYS A 99 -7.73 8.84 -12.40
CA LYS A 99 -6.70 7.87 -12.82
C LYS A 99 -5.38 8.55 -13.16
N ALA A 100 -5.39 9.73 -13.79
CA ALA A 100 -4.16 10.45 -14.10
C ALA A 100 -3.40 10.93 -12.85
N HIS A 101 -4.10 11.14 -11.74
CA HIS A 101 -3.55 11.66 -10.48
C HIS A 101 -3.61 10.67 -9.32
N GLY A 102 -3.81 9.39 -9.62
CA GLY A 102 -3.79 8.31 -8.65
C GLY A 102 -5.09 8.14 -7.85
N ILE A 103 -5.43 6.88 -7.60
CA ILE A 103 -6.69 6.42 -7.01
C ILE A 103 -6.52 5.53 -5.77
N LEU A 104 -5.31 5.50 -5.19
CA LEU A 104 -4.94 4.63 -4.08
C LEU A 104 -5.99 4.51 -2.95
N PRO A 105 -6.49 5.61 -2.32
CA PRO A 105 -7.41 5.48 -1.19
C PRO A 105 -8.74 4.81 -1.56
N TRP A 106 -9.26 5.06 -2.76
CA TRP A 106 -10.47 4.37 -3.25
C TRP A 106 -10.20 2.92 -3.61
N HIS A 107 -9.01 2.63 -4.16
CA HIS A 107 -8.64 1.26 -4.53
C HIS A 107 -8.41 0.35 -3.33
N ILE A 108 -7.89 0.89 -2.21
CA ILE A 108 -7.83 0.18 -0.92
C ILE A 108 -9.23 -0.28 -0.50
N VAL A 109 -10.23 0.60 -0.57
CA VAL A 109 -11.61 0.30 -0.17
C VAL A 109 -12.27 -0.70 -1.11
N LYS A 110 -12.06 -0.55 -2.42
CA LYS A 110 -12.50 -1.52 -3.42
C LYS A 110 -11.92 -2.91 -3.15
N THR A 111 -10.62 -2.98 -2.85
CA THR A 111 -9.93 -4.24 -2.56
C THR A 111 -10.38 -4.84 -1.22
N TYR A 112 -10.64 -4.01 -0.21
CA TYR A 112 -11.27 -4.43 1.05
C TYR A 112 -12.62 -5.12 0.81
N TYR A 113 -13.52 -4.54 0.02
CA TYR A 113 -14.81 -5.16 -0.26
C TYR A 113 -14.67 -6.49 -1.00
N ARG A 114 -13.70 -6.60 -1.91
CA ARG A 114 -13.36 -7.87 -2.58
C ARG A 114 -12.85 -8.91 -1.59
N LEU A 115 -12.01 -8.51 -0.63
CA LEU A 115 -11.52 -9.41 0.42
C LEU A 115 -12.67 -9.89 1.31
N LYS A 116 -13.56 -8.98 1.72
CA LYS A 116 -14.77 -9.32 2.49
C LYS A 116 -15.62 -10.34 1.72
N ASP A 117 -15.89 -10.08 0.44
CA ASP A 117 -16.67 -10.99 -0.40
C ASP A 117 -16.00 -12.36 -0.54
N ALA A 118 -14.67 -12.41 -0.74
CA ALA A 118 -13.91 -13.65 -0.79
C ALA A 118 -14.00 -14.45 0.52
N MET A 119 -14.00 -13.77 1.66
CA MET A 119 -14.22 -14.38 2.97
C MET A 119 -15.65 -14.94 3.09
N MET A 120 -16.67 -14.20 2.65
CA MET A 120 -18.07 -14.66 2.68
C MET A 120 -18.26 -15.98 1.90
N ILE A 121 -17.64 -16.10 0.72
CA ILE A 121 -17.71 -17.31 -0.11
C ILE A 121 -16.62 -18.35 0.22
N ARG A 122 -15.79 -18.09 1.23
CA ARG A 122 -14.73 -18.99 1.69
C ARG A 122 -13.73 -19.37 0.59
N ASP A 123 -13.41 -18.44 -0.31
CA ASP A 123 -12.43 -18.62 -1.38
C ASP A 123 -11.01 -18.38 -0.82
N ALA A 124 -10.38 -19.44 -0.32
CA ALA A 124 -9.08 -19.38 0.35
C ALA A 124 -7.99 -18.74 -0.53
N ALA A 125 -7.95 -19.06 -1.82
CA ALA A 125 -6.97 -18.51 -2.76
C ALA A 125 -7.18 -17.00 -2.96
N ALA A 126 -8.43 -16.56 -3.16
CA ALA A 126 -8.75 -15.15 -3.28
C ALA A 126 -8.48 -14.39 -1.97
N ILE A 127 -8.79 -14.97 -0.80
CA ILE A 127 -8.50 -14.37 0.51
C ILE A 127 -7.00 -14.08 0.64
N LEU A 128 -6.14 -15.05 0.32
CA LEU A 128 -4.68 -14.87 0.42
C LEU A 128 -4.18 -13.81 -0.56
N ARG A 129 -4.58 -13.90 -1.84
CA ARG A 129 -4.17 -12.95 -2.88
C ARG A 129 -4.60 -11.53 -2.55
N LEU A 130 -5.87 -11.34 -2.19
CA LEU A 130 -6.43 -10.03 -1.87
C LEU A 130 -5.88 -9.48 -0.55
N SER A 131 -5.57 -10.33 0.42
CA SER A 131 -4.89 -9.91 1.65
C SER A 131 -3.51 -9.33 1.35
N ALA A 132 -2.70 -10.04 0.54
CA ALA A 132 -1.36 -9.58 0.14
C ALA A 132 -1.41 -8.27 -0.65
N ASP A 133 -2.31 -8.18 -1.63
CA ASP A 133 -2.50 -6.96 -2.43
C ASP A 133 -2.97 -5.79 -1.56
N LEU A 134 -3.92 -6.02 -0.65
CA LEU A 134 -4.41 -4.98 0.25
C LEU A 134 -3.32 -4.50 1.22
N GLY A 135 -2.48 -5.41 1.72
CA GLY A 135 -1.32 -5.05 2.53
C GLY A 135 -0.30 -4.21 1.77
N HIS A 136 -0.11 -4.46 0.47
CA HIS A 136 0.73 -3.64 -0.39
C HIS A 136 0.20 -2.20 -0.50
N TYR A 137 -1.05 -2.02 -0.93
CA TYR A 137 -1.65 -0.70 -1.10
C TYR A 137 -1.75 0.09 0.22
N ILE A 138 -2.00 -0.60 1.34
CA ILE A 138 -1.92 0.04 2.66
C ILE A 138 -0.49 0.50 2.97
N GLY A 139 0.53 -0.27 2.57
CA GLY A 139 1.93 0.15 2.63
C GLY A 139 2.18 1.44 1.84
N ASP A 140 1.77 1.49 0.58
CA ASP A 140 1.85 2.67 -0.30
C ASP A 140 1.21 3.89 0.34
N ALA A 141 0.03 3.72 0.96
CA ALA A 141 -0.69 4.82 1.61
C ALA A 141 0.04 5.43 2.81
N HIS A 142 1.08 4.74 3.32
CA HIS A 142 1.96 5.24 4.37
C HIS A 142 3.31 5.75 3.85
N VAL A 143 3.54 5.78 2.53
CA VAL A 143 4.72 6.39 1.92
C VAL A 143 4.41 7.85 1.60
N PRO A 144 5.04 8.86 2.25
CA PRO A 144 4.75 10.27 1.98
C PRO A 144 4.90 10.63 0.51
N LEU A 145 5.92 10.07 -0.16
CA LEU A 145 6.23 10.34 -1.56
C LEU A 145 5.24 9.70 -2.54
N HIS A 146 4.32 8.83 -2.10
CA HIS A 146 3.19 8.34 -2.92
C HIS A 146 1.99 9.28 -2.87
N THR A 147 2.12 10.43 -2.21
CA THR A 147 1.01 11.37 -1.98
C THR A 147 1.18 12.74 -2.65
N THR A 148 2.19 12.89 -3.52
CA THR A 148 2.61 14.19 -4.07
C THR A 148 3.11 14.08 -5.52
N VAL A 149 2.80 15.08 -6.34
CA VAL A 149 3.38 15.23 -7.69
C VAL A 149 4.91 15.40 -7.69
N ASN A 150 5.53 15.67 -6.54
CA ASN A 150 6.99 15.71 -6.36
C ASN A 150 7.56 14.38 -5.81
N TYR A 151 6.93 13.26 -6.16
CA TYR A 151 7.21 11.92 -5.62
C TYR A 151 8.68 11.49 -5.66
N ASN A 152 9.49 11.97 -6.62
CA ASN A 152 10.90 11.65 -6.72
C ASN A 152 11.81 12.85 -6.45
N GLY A 153 11.29 13.97 -5.94
CA GLY A 153 12.07 15.19 -5.72
C GLY A 153 12.43 15.95 -7.00
N GLN A 154 11.81 15.61 -8.13
CA GLN A 154 12.08 16.16 -9.46
C GLN A 154 11.74 17.65 -9.58
N ARG A 155 10.84 18.17 -8.73
CA ARG A 155 10.47 19.61 -8.70
C ARG A 155 11.36 20.42 -7.76
N THR A 156 12.12 19.78 -6.88
CA THR A 156 12.91 20.45 -5.84
C THR A 156 14.42 20.17 -5.90
N GLY A 157 14.86 19.39 -6.89
CA GLY A 157 16.28 19.08 -7.15
C GLY A 157 16.83 17.90 -6.34
N GLN A 158 15.97 16.95 -5.98
CA GLN A 158 16.28 15.84 -5.07
C GLN A 158 16.01 14.48 -5.71
N GLU A 159 16.23 14.38 -7.03
CA GLU A 159 15.93 13.18 -7.81
C GLU A 159 16.52 11.91 -7.18
N GLY A 160 15.68 10.88 -7.02
CA GLY A 160 16.02 9.62 -6.36
C GLY A 160 15.64 9.55 -4.88
N ILE A 161 15.05 10.61 -4.30
CA ILE A 161 14.60 10.58 -2.89
C ILE A 161 13.50 9.53 -2.64
N HIS A 162 12.73 9.14 -3.66
CA HIS A 162 11.72 8.09 -3.56
C HIS A 162 12.32 6.76 -3.10
N ALA A 163 13.22 6.20 -3.91
CA ALA A 163 13.90 4.95 -3.61
C ALA A 163 14.78 5.07 -2.35
N PHE A 164 15.30 6.26 -2.06
CA PHE A 164 16.02 6.51 -0.82
C PHE A 164 15.13 6.32 0.41
N TRP A 165 13.96 6.96 0.44
CA TRP A 165 13.07 6.90 1.59
C TRP A 165 12.39 5.54 1.73
N GLU A 166 11.87 5.00 0.63
CA GLU A 166 11.04 3.78 0.62
C GLU A 166 11.85 2.49 0.69
N SER A 167 13.01 2.44 0.02
CA SER A 167 13.83 1.22 -0.04
C SER A 167 15.00 1.29 0.92
N ARG A 168 15.87 2.29 0.73
CA ARG A 168 17.19 2.31 1.36
C ARG A 168 17.13 2.48 2.88
N LEU A 169 16.22 3.33 3.40
CA LEU A 169 16.10 3.51 4.85
C LEU A 169 15.55 2.25 5.56
N PRO A 170 14.43 1.65 5.14
CA PRO A 170 13.96 0.41 5.76
C PRO A 170 14.99 -0.72 5.70
N GLU A 171 15.69 -0.91 4.59
CA GLU A 171 16.69 -1.97 4.44
C GLU A 171 17.89 -1.82 5.36
N LEU A 172 18.33 -0.58 5.62
CA LEU A 172 19.47 -0.34 6.48
C LEU A 172 19.13 -0.36 7.98
N PHE A 173 17.90 0.02 8.34
CA PHE A 173 17.59 0.39 9.72
C PHE A 173 16.40 -0.37 10.35
N SER A 174 15.59 -1.08 9.59
CA SER A 174 14.35 -1.71 10.12
C SER A 174 14.59 -2.79 11.18
N ASP A 175 15.76 -3.41 11.22
CA ASP A 175 16.11 -4.37 12.27
C ASP A 175 16.22 -3.70 13.66
N ASN A 176 16.35 -2.37 13.72
CA ASN A 176 16.37 -1.59 14.96
C ASN A 176 15.01 -0.98 15.31
N TYR A 177 13.97 -1.18 14.50
CA TYR A 177 12.65 -0.62 14.76
C TYR A 177 11.87 -1.49 15.74
N ASP A 178 11.08 -0.86 16.61
CA ASP A 178 10.08 -1.58 17.38
C ASP A 178 8.85 -1.82 16.50
N PHE A 179 8.51 -3.08 16.26
CA PHE A 179 7.30 -3.47 15.53
C PHE A 179 6.22 -4.06 16.44
N PHE A 180 6.29 -3.84 17.75
CA PHE A 180 5.20 -4.14 18.66
C PHE A 180 4.07 -3.11 18.52
N VAL A 181 3.15 -3.37 17.58
CA VAL A 181 2.06 -2.44 17.22
C VAL A 181 0.73 -2.73 17.93
N GLY A 182 0.66 -3.77 18.76
CA GLY A 182 -0.57 -4.21 19.42
C GLY A 182 -1.44 -5.12 18.55
N LYS A 183 -2.66 -5.40 19.00
CA LYS A 183 -3.61 -6.29 18.29
C LYS A 183 -4.39 -5.52 17.20
N ALA A 184 -4.77 -6.22 16.15
CA ALA A 184 -5.70 -5.72 15.13
C ALA A 184 -7.00 -5.21 15.77
N LYS A 185 -7.54 -4.11 15.23
CA LYS A 185 -8.77 -3.48 15.71
C LYS A 185 -9.84 -3.45 14.61
N TYR A 186 -11.10 -3.54 15.00
CA TYR A 186 -12.20 -3.37 14.08
C TYR A 186 -12.26 -1.91 13.60
N ILE A 187 -12.46 -1.72 12.29
CA ILE A 187 -12.54 -0.40 11.65
C ILE A 187 -13.96 -0.23 11.12
N GLU A 188 -14.73 0.64 11.77
CA GLU A 188 -16.12 0.92 11.39
C GLU A 188 -16.23 1.53 9.98
N HIS A 189 -15.28 2.39 9.61
CA HIS A 189 -15.27 3.09 8.33
C HIS A 189 -13.94 2.88 7.58
N PRO A 190 -13.80 1.78 6.82
CA PRO A 190 -12.60 1.50 6.02
C PRO A 190 -12.23 2.62 5.05
N GLN A 191 -13.24 3.31 4.50
CA GLN A 191 -13.04 4.49 3.63
C GLN A 191 -12.27 5.59 4.35
N THR A 192 -12.73 5.99 5.53
CA THR A 192 -12.08 7.04 6.33
C THR A 192 -10.69 6.61 6.79
N ALA A 193 -10.49 5.33 7.12
CA ALA A 193 -9.18 4.80 7.49
C ALA A 193 -8.16 4.89 6.33
N ALA A 194 -8.56 4.53 5.11
CA ALA A 194 -7.72 4.65 3.92
C ALA A 194 -7.32 6.11 3.65
N TRP A 195 -8.29 7.04 3.75
CA TRP A 195 -8.02 8.47 3.59
C TRP A 195 -7.10 9.02 4.68
N ASN A 196 -7.32 8.65 5.94
CA ASN A 196 -6.47 9.10 7.04
C ASN A 196 -5.02 8.60 6.90
N ALA A 197 -4.81 7.40 6.36
CA ALA A 197 -3.45 6.90 6.08
C ALA A 197 -2.72 7.81 5.07
N VAL A 198 -3.34 8.06 3.91
CA VAL A 198 -2.78 8.92 2.86
C VAL A 198 -2.57 10.34 3.38
N LEU A 199 -3.55 10.94 4.05
CA LEU A 199 -3.44 12.30 4.60
C LEU A 199 -2.36 12.40 5.68
N GLY A 200 -2.22 11.37 6.51
CA GLY A 200 -1.16 11.27 7.50
C GLY A 200 0.22 11.22 6.86
N ALA A 201 0.40 10.39 5.82
CA ALA A 201 1.64 10.33 5.06
C ALA A 201 1.95 11.66 4.34
N HIS A 202 0.95 12.30 3.75
CA HIS A 202 1.10 13.57 3.07
C HIS A 202 1.57 14.70 4.00
N SER A 203 1.09 14.70 5.25
CA SER A 203 1.44 15.74 6.23
C SER A 203 2.93 15.85 6.56
N VAL A 204 3.74 14.85 6.19
CA VAL A 204 5.20 14.84 6.41
C VAL A 204 6.02 14.93 5.13
N VAL A 205 5.40 15.14 3.96
CA VAL A 205 6.10 15.33 2.67
C VAL A 205 7.11 16.48 2.75
N ASP A 206 6.71 17.60 3.35
CA ASP A 206 7.59 18.76 3.53
C ASP A 206 8.82 18.41 4.37
N SER A 207 8.65 17.69 5.49
CA SER A 207 9.78 17.26 6.32
C SER A 207 10.70 16.30 5.55
N VAL A 208 10.13 15.36 4.78
CA VAL A 208 10.92 14.42 3.97
C VAL A 208 11.82 15.18 3.00
N LEU A 209 11.25 16.12 2.24
CA LEU A 209 11.98 16.88 1.22
C LEU A 209 12.91 17.93 1.83
N GLN A 210 12.44 18.75 2.77
CA GLN A 210 13.23 19.86 3.30
C GLN A 210 14.45 19.37 4.10
N GLU A 211 14.30 18.32 4.90
CA GLU A 211 15.42 17.81 5.69
C GLU A 211 16.49 17.13 4.82
N GLU A 212 16.08 16.45 3.74
CA GLU A 212 17.04 15.86 2.79
C GLU A 212 17.80 16.98 2.07
N LYS A 213 17.11 18.05 1.67
CA LYS A 213 17.74 19.21 1.03
C LYS A 213 18.73 19.92 1.96
N LYS A 214 18.37 20.13 3.23
CA LYS A 214 19.26 20.71 4.26
C LYS A 214 20.49 19.82 4.48
N LEU A 215 20.32 18.51 4.52
CA LEU A 215 21.43 17.58 4.68
C LEU A 215 22.36 17.59 3.46
N ALA A 216 21.80 17.63 2.25
CA ALA A 216 22.58 17.69 1.00
C ALA A 216 23.49 18.93 0.97
N LEU A 217 22.97 20.10 1.37
CA LEU A 217 23.74 21.34 1.45
C LEU A 217 24.92 21.24 2.44
N ARG A 218 24.77 20.50 3.55
CA ARG A 218 25.84 20.33 4.55
C ARG A 218 26.88 19.29 4.16
N ARG A 219 26.48 18.24 3.44
CA ARG A 219 27.34 17.06 3.13
C ARG A 219 28.04 17.15 1.77
N GLY A 220 27.57 18.00 0.86
CA GLY A 220 28.16 18.16 -0.47
C GLY A 220 28.24 16.83 -1.23
N ASN A 221 29.43 16.50 -1.75
CA ASN A 221 29.65 15.34 -2.63
C ASN A 221 29.56 13.96 -1.94
N LYS A 222 29.34 13.89 -0.62
CA LYS A 222 29.24 12.62 0.13
C LYS A 222 27.84 12.00 0.12
N LYS A 223 26.95 12.48 -0.76
CA LYS A 223 25.55 12.01 -0.85
C LYS A 223 25.44 10.58 -1.38
N TYR A 224 26.27 10.22 -2.35
CA TYR A 224 26.17 8.95 -3.07
C TYR A 224 27.41 8.07 -2.88
N SER A 225 27.20 6.77 -2.93
CA SER A 225 28.23 5.75 -3.08
C SER A 225 27.88 4.83 -4.24
N PHE A 226 28.82 3.97 -4.61
CA PHE A 226 28.57 2.90 -5.58
C PHE A 226 28.61 1.57 -4.84
N GLU A 227 27.59 0.75 -5.03
CA GLU A 227 27.51 -0.60 -4.47
C GLU A 227 27.33 -1.61 -5.60
N THR A 228 28.13 -2.69 -5.56
CA THR A 228 28.01 -3.80 -6.50
C THR A 228 27.11 -4.87 -5.89
N ARG A 229 26.05 -5.23 -6.61
CA ARG A 229 25.20 -6.38 -6.28
C ARG A 229 25.05 -7.30 -7.48
N GLY A 230 25.50 -8.54 -7.32
CA GLY A 230 25.62 -9.48 -8.43
C GLY A 230 26.55 -8.91 -9.50
N THR A 231 26.04 -8.72 -10.71
CA THR A 231 26.79 -8.22 -11.86
C THR A 231 26.64 -6.71 -12.11
N GLN A 232 25.82 -6.00 -11.33
CA GLN A 232 25.55 -4.58 -11.55
C GLN A 232 26.11 -3.71 -10.43
N THR A 233 26.78 -2.61 -10.81
CA THR A 233 27.16 -1.52 -9.91
C THR A 233 26.13 -0.42 -10.03
N GLN A 234 25.52 -0.05 -8.89
CA GLN A 234 24.48 0.97 -8.85
C GLN A 234 24.93 2.15 -8.00
N LYS A 235 24.61 3.36 -8.46
CA LYS A 235 24.74 4.58 -7.66
C LYS A 235 23.62 4.60 -6.64
N VAL A 236 23.98 4.57 -5.36
CA VAL A 236 23.03 4.53 -4.23
C VAL A 236 23.32 5.66 -3.26
N TYR A 237 22.38 5.96 -2.37
CA TYR A 237 22.65 6.84 -1.24
C TYR A 237 23.65 6.16 -0.30
N ALA A 238 24.72 6.88 0.04
CA ALA A 238 25.78 6.36 0.89
C ALA A 238 25.23 6.00 2.27
N ARG A 239 25.74 4.92 2.88
CA ARG A 239 25.25 4.43 4.19
C ARG A 239 25.36 5.51 5.28
N GLU A 240 26.44 6.28 5.32
CA GLU A 240 26.62 7.38 6.26
C GLU A 240 25.62 8.53 6.04
N TYR A 241 25.32 8.84 4.77
CA TYR A 241 24.30 9.82 4.42
C TYR A 241 22.91 9.34 4.84
N ALA A 242 22.59 8.07 4.58
CA ALA A 242 21.36 7.44 4.99
C ALA A 242 21.19 7.47 6.52
N ALA A 243 22.26 7.16 7.28
CA ALA A 243 22.24 7.21 8.73
C ALA A 243 22.01 8.64 9.25
N ALA A 244 22.70 9.64 8.68
CA ALA A 244 22.52 11.04 9.07
C ALA A 244 21.08 11.52 8.77
N TYR A 245 20.53 11.18 7.60
CA TYR A 245 19.16 11.52 7.26
C TYR A 245 18.16 10.82 8.18
N HIS A 246 18.33 9.52 8.41
CA HIS A 246 17.51 8.72 9.31
C HIS A 246 17.46 9.32 10.72
N GLN A 247 18.60 9.79 11.22
CA GLN A 247 18.70 10.46 12.51
C GLN A 247 17.95 11.82 12.54
N ILE A 248 17.92 12.55 11.42
CA ILE A 248 17.19 13.83 11.30
C ILE A 248 15.68 13.61 11.25
N VAL A 249 15.20 12.66 10.43
CA VAL A 249 13.76 12.34 10.36
C VAL A 249 13.27 11.51 11.56
N GLY A 250 14.20 11.05 12.40
CA GLY A 250 13.93 10.34 13.65
C GLY A 250 13.09 9.09 13.42
N VAL A 251 12.05 8.93 14.27
CA VAL A 251 11.15 7.76 14.23
C VAL A 251 10.14 7.80 13.07
N MET A 252 10.26 8.71 12.09
CA MET A 252 9.26 8.87 11.03
C MET A 252 9.07 7.61 10.20
N VAL A 253 10.14 7.00 9.68
CA VAL A 253 10.05 5.80 8.83
C VAL A 253 9.46 4.63 9.64
N GLU A 254 9.95 4.44 10.87
CA GLU A 254 9.41 3.45 11.79
C GLU A 254 7.91 3.67 12.07
N ARG A 255 7.50 4.90 12.37
CA ARG A 255 6.10 5.26 12.64
C ARG A 255 5.20 4.94 11.45
N GLN A 256 5.64 5.26 10.22
CA GLN A 256 4.88 4.93 9.00
C GLN A 256 4.74 3.42 8.82
N MET A 257 5.82 2.64 9.00
CA MET A 257 5.77 1.18 8.91
C MET A 257 4.89 0.56 10.00
N ARG A 258 4.98 1.03 11.25
CA ARG A 258 4.13 0.58 12.37
C ARG A 258 2.65 0.84 12.07
N ALA A 259 2.31 2.03 11.57
CA ALA A 259 0.96 2.38 11.19
C ALA A 259 0.45 1.50 10.03
N ALA A 260 1.29 1.22 9.03
CA ALA A 260 0.95 0.32 7.93
C ALA A 260 0.68 -1.12 8.43
N ILE A 261 1.56 -1.69 9.26
CA ILE A 261 1.36 -3.04 9.85
C ILE A 261 0.03 -3.10 10.58
N HIS A 262 -0.23 -2.13 11.45
CA HIS A 262 -1.44 -2.11 12.26
C HIS A 262 -2.70 -1.96 11.38
N LEU A 263 -2.68 -1.06 10.40
CA LEU A 263 -3.83 -0.86 9.51
C LEU A 263 -4.07 -2.09 8.63
N THR A 264 -3.03 -2.72 8.10
CA THR A 264 -3.14 -3.94 7.29
C THR A 264 -3.84 -5.06 8.07
N GLY A 265 -3.35 -5.40 9.27
CA GLY A 265 -3.98 -6.46 10.07
C GLY A 265 -5.39 -6.08 10.54
N SER A 266 -5.63 -4.80 10.86
CA SER A 266 -6.95 -4.29 11.25
C SER A 266 -7.96 -4.34 10.11
N ILE A 267 -7.55 -4.05 8.87
CA ILE A 267 -8.42 -4.14 7.69
C ILE A 267 -8.72 -5.60 7.33
N TRP A 268 -7.74 -6.51 7.41
CA TRP A 268 -7.99 -7.94 7.24
C TRP A 268 -8.99 -8.46 8.28
N TYR A 269 -8.79 -8.11 9.54
CA TYR A 269 -9.70 -8.45 10.63
C TYR A 269 -11.10 -7.87 10.41
N THR A 270 -11.19 -6.61 10.01
CA THR A 270 -12.47 -5.95 9.71
C THR A 270 -13.20 -6.64 8.56
N ALA A 271 -12.50 -7.04 7.50
CA ALA A 271 -13.09 -7.78 6.39
C ALA A 271 -13.66 -9.13 6.85
N TRP A 272 -12.96 -9.82 7.76
CA TRP A 272 -13.41 -11.10 8.32
C TRP A 272 -14.63 -10.96 9.20
N VAL A 273 -14.64 -9.96 10.11
CA VAL A 273 -15.81 -9.65 10.94
C VAL A 273 -17.01 -9.33 10.05
N ASN A 274 -16.84 -8.45 9.06
CA ASN A 274 -17.92 -8.02 8.17
C ASN A 274 -18.34 -9.08 7.15
N ALA A 275 -17.58 -10.18 7.01
CA ALA A 275 -17.95 -11.35 6.24
C ALA A 275 -18.75 -12.38 7.07
N GLY A 276 -19.07 -12.07 8.33
CA GLY A 276 -19.77 -12.98 9.23
C GLY A 276 -18.85 -13.98 9.95
N GLN A 277 -17.56 -13.64 10.08
CA GLN A 277 -16.57 -14.44 10.80
C GLN A 277 -16.50 -15.92 10.35
N PRO A 278 -16.35 -16.19 9.05
CA PRO A 278 -16.25 -17.56 8.56
C PRO A 278 -15.09 -18.30 9.24
N ASP A 279 -15.27 -19.59 9.50
CA ASP A 279 -14.21 -20.43 10.07
C ASP A 279 -13.06 -20.57 9.06
N LEU A 280 -11.96 -19.86 9.33
CA LEU A 280 -10.76 -19.89 8.49
C LEU A 280 -9.88 -21.12 8.77
N GLN A 281 -10.02 -21.78 9.91
CA GLN A 281 -9.21 -22.95 10.25
C GLN A 281 -9.59 -24.16 9.41
N ALA A 282 -10.86 -24.25 9.02
CA ALA A 282 -11.36 -25.27 8.10
C ALA A 282 -10.95 -25.03 6.63
N LEU A 283 -10.37 -23.87 6.30
CA LEU A 283 -9.97 -23.56 4.92
C LEU A 283 -8.58 -24.13 4.62
N THR A 284 -8.49 -24.91 3.54
CA THR A 284 -7.22 -25.17 2.86
C THR A 284 -7.30 -24.68 1.41
N ILE A 285 -6.14 -24.40 0.81
CA ILE A 285 -6.06 -23.83 -0.54
C ILE A 285 -6.71 -24.76 -1.59
N GLU A 286 -6.82 -26.06 -1.29
CA GLU A 286 -7.26 -27.10 -2.23
C GLU A 286 -8.78 -27.41 -2.19
N ILE A 287 -9.62 -26.64 -1.47
CA ILE A 287 -10.93 -27.18 -1.02
C ILE A 287 -12.13 -26.91 -1.94
N ALA A 288 -12.15 -25.88 -2.77
CA ALA A 288 -13.34 -25.60 -3.60
C ALA A 288 -13.05 -25.75 -5.09
N SER A 289 -13.87 -26.55 -5.79
CA SER A 289 -13.85 -26.57 -7.25
C SER A 289 -14.30 -25.21 -7.80
N GLU A 290 -13.92 -24.87 -9.04
CA GLU A 290 -14.40 -23.62 -9.65
C GLU A 290 -15.94 -23.59 -9.77
N GLU A 291 -16.57 -24.75 -9.95
CA GLU A 291 -18.03 -24.91 -9.95
C GLU A 291 -18.63 -24.52 -8.59
N GLU A 292 -18.10 -25.06 -7.49
CA GLU A 292 -18.55 -24.73 -6.14
C GLU A 292 -18.30 -23.24 -5.81
N LEU A 293 -17.17 -22.68 -6.25
CA LEU A 293 -16.90 -21.25 -6.09
C LEU A 293 -17.91 -20.40 -6.88
N GLU A 294 -18.27 -20.80 -8.09
CA GLU A 294 -19.22 -20.06 -8.90
C GLU A 294 -20.65 -20.12 -8.33
N GLU A 295 -21.06 -21.26 -7.80
CA GLU A 295 -22.33 -21.38 -7.07
C GLU A 295 -22.38 -20.41 -5.88
N ARG A 296 -21.32 -20.37 -5.06
CA ARG A 296 -21.23 -19.45 -3.92
C ARG A 296 -21.19 -17.99 -4.36
N ARG A 297 -20.48 -17.67 -5.46
CA ARG A 297 -20.47 -16.32 -6.06
C ARG A 297 -21.86 -15.94 -6.54
N SER A 298 -22.60 -16.85 -7.16
CA SER A 298 -23.97 -16.60 -7.60
C SER A 298 -24.89 -16.31 -6.42
N ALA A 299 -24.86 -17.16 -5.40
CA ALA A 299 -25.64 -16.95 -4.18
C ALA A 299 -25.32 -15.58 -3.51
N LEU A 300 -24.05 -15.17 -3.51
CA LEU A 300 -23.66 -13.85 -3.00
C LEU A 300 -24.21 -12.70 -3.86
N ARG A 301 -24.24 -12.84 -5.20
CA ARG A 301 -24.83 -11.84 -6.11
C ARG A 301 -26.32 -11.67 -5.82
N ASP A 302 -27.05 -12.79 -5.72
CA ASP A 302 -28.50 -12.78 -5.48
C ASP A 302 -28.83 -12.16 -4.11
N TRP A 303 -28.09 -12.52 -3.07
CA TRP A 303 -28.24 -11.94 -1.73
C TRP A 303 -28.00 -10.42 -1.74
N LYS A 304 -26.97 -9.92 -2.42
CA LYS A 304 -26.70 -8.48 -2.54
C LYS A 304 -27.82 -7.74 -3.26
N GLU A 305 -28.39 -8.34 -4.31
CA GLU A 305 -29.51 -7.74 -5.04
C GLU A 305 -30.76 -7.64 -4.17
N GLN A 306 -31.06 -8.67 -3.38
CA GLN A 306 -32.17 -8.65 -2.42
C GLN A 306 -31.97 -7.55 -1.37
N GLN A 307 -30.78 -7.42 -0.79
CA GLN A 307 -30.48 -6.37 0.18
C GLN A 307 -30.60 -4.96 -0.40
N ARG A 308 -30.23 -4.77 -1.67
CA ARG A 308 -30.42 -3.49 -2.36
C ARG A 308 -31.90 -3.15 -2.50
N LYS A 309 -32.73 -4.11 -2.94
CA LYS A 309 -34.18 -3.92 -3.09
C LYS A 309 -34.83 -3.51 -1.77
N ILE A 310 -34.46 -4.17 -0.65
CA ILE A 310 -34.99 -3.82 0.67
C ILE A 310 -34.68 -2.36 1.03
N ARG A 311 -33.46 -1.90 0.78
CA ARG A 311 -33.05 -0.51 1.06
C ARG A 311 -33.72 0.53 0.16
N ASP A 312 -34.06 0.17 -1.07
CA ASP A 312 -34.77 1.06 -2.00
C ASP A 312 -36.28 1.18 -1.65
N HIS A 313 -36.80 0.34 -0.74
CA HIS A 313 -38.19 0.31 -0.27
C HIS A 313 -38.41 0.95 1.13
N GLU A 314 -37.33 1.35 1.82
CA GLU A 314 -37.35 2.11 3.09
C GLU A 314 -37.13 3.61 2.84
#